data_AF-A0A5K1CUL4-F1
#
_entry.id   AF-A0A5K1CUL4-F1
#
_cell.length_a   1.000
_cell.length_b   1.000
_cell.length_c   1.000
_cell.angle_alpha   90.00
_cell.angle_beta   90.00
_cell.angle_gamma   90.00
#
_symmetry.space_group_name_H-M   'P 1'
#
loop_
_entity.id
_entity.type
_entity.pdbx_description
1 polymer ?
#
loop_
_entity_poly.entity_id
_entity_poly.type
_entity_poly.pdbx_seq_one_letter_code
_entity_poly.pdbx_strand_id
1 'polypeptide(L)' 'CSHYRRRCKIRAPCCNEVFDCRHCHNEAK' A
#
# COMPACT_ATOMS: atom_id res chain seq x y z
N CYS A 1 4.86 -5.00 4.75
CA CYS A 1 3.69 -5.91 4.72
C CYS A 1 4.11 -7.35 4.36
N SER A 2 3.22 -8.33 4.51
CA SER A 2 3.47 -9.74 4.13
C SER A 2 3.82 -9.95 2.66
N HIS A 3 3.46 -9.02 1.77
CA HIS A 3 3.77 -9.08 0.34
C HIS A 3 5.24 -8.73 0.02
N TYR A 4 5.80 -7.73 0.70
CA TYR A 4 7.13 -7.21 0.39
C TYR A 4 7.89 -6.83 1.67
N ARG A 5 9.17 -7.23 1.75
CA ARG A 5 10.11 -6.85 2.82
C ARG A 5 10.80 -5.50 2.59
N ARG A 6 10.04 -4.48 2.21
CA ARG A 6 10.53 -3.10 2.02
C ARG A 6 10.01 -2.19 3.13
N ARG A 7 10.77 -1.15 3.48
CA ARG A 7 10.39 -0.15 4.49
C ARG A 7 9.65 1.06 3.90
N CYS A 8 9.64 1.22 2.58
CA CYS A 8 8.92 2.30 1.92
C CYS A 8 7.42 1.98 1.80
N LYS A 9 6.61 3.02 2.01
CA LYS A 9 5.17 3.04 1.78
C LYS A 9 4.88 3.80 0.47
N ILE A 10 3.77 3.47 -0.17
CA ILE A 10 3.29 4.15 -1.38
C ILE A 10 2.08 5.02 -1.04
N ARG A 11 1.96 6.17 -1.69
CA ARG A 11 0.72 6.94 -1.69
C ARG A 11 -0.12 6.52 -2.89
N ALA A 12 -1.35 6.07 -2.64
CA ALA A 12 -2.25 5.65 -3.70
C ALA A 12 -2.89 6.89 -4.36
N PRO A 13 -2.76 7.09 -5.69
CA PRO A 13 -3.29 8.29 -6.35
C PRO A 13 -4.82 8.32 -6.41
N CYS A 14 -5.50 7.18 -6.26
CA CYS A 14 -6.96 7.08 -6.34
C CYS A 14 -7.70 7.56 -5.09
N CYS A 15 -7.07 7.50 -3.90
CA CYS A 15 -7.67 7.91 -2.63
C CYS A 15 -6.75 8.82 -1.81
N ASN A 16 -5.54 9.09 -2.29
CA ASN A 16 -4.50 9.89 -1.63
C ASN A 16 -4.01 9.34 -0.28
N GLU A 17 -4.37 8.11 0.07
CA GLU A 17 -3.96 7.41 1.31
C GLU A 17 -2.61 6.69 1.16
N VAL A 18 -1.98 6.34 2.29
CA VAL A 18 -0.65 5.73 2.33
C VAL A 18 -0.75 4.24 2.71
N PHE A 19 -0.20 3.37 1.86
CA PHE A 19 -0.22 1.92 2.02
C PHE A 19 1.18 1.32 1.95
N ASP A 20 1.39 0.17 2.59
CA ASP A 20 2.63 -0.59 2.45
C ASP A 20 2.88 -1.01 0.98
N CYS A 21 1.82 -1.37 0.26
CA CYS A 21 1.88 -1.76 -1.14
C CYS A 21 0.52 -1.74 -1.84
N ARG A 22 0.52 -2.02 -3.14
CA ARG A 22 -0.69 -2.07 -3.97
C ARG A 22 -1.64 -3.21 -3.55
N HIS A 23 -1.12 -4.36 -3.12
CA HIS A 23 -1.96 -5.45 -2.59
C HIS A 23 -2.66 -5.04 -1.29
N CYS A 24 -1.91 -4.44 -0.35
CA CYS A 24 -2.50 -3.92 0.88
C CYS A 24 -3.54 -2.82 0.62
N HIS A 25 -3.34 -1.98 -0.40
CA HIS A 25 -4.38 -1.03 -0.84
C HIS A 25 -5.64 -1.75 -1.33
N ASN A 26 -5.48 -2.81 -2.13
CA ASN A 26 -6.62 -3.55 -2.70
C ASN A 26 -7.34 -4.44 -1.68
N GLU A 27 -6.67 -4.89 -0.61
CA GLU A 27 -7.29 -5.68 0.47
C GLU A 27 -7.98 -4.80 1.52
N ALA A 28 -7.45 -3.60 1.77
CA ALA A 28 -8.04 -2.64 2.71
C ALA A 28 -9.30 -1.95 2.16
N LYS A 29 -9.62 -2.19 0.89
CA LYS A 29 -10.71 -1.56 0.15
C LYS A 29 -11.70 -2.61 -0.31
#